data_AF-A0A6B3H0P1-F1
#
_entry.id   AF-A0A6B3H0P1-F1
#
_cell.length_a   1.000
_cell.length_b   1.000
_cell.length_c   1.000
_cell.angle_alpha   90.00
_cell.angle_beta   90.00
_cell.angle_gamma   90.00
#
_symmetry.space_group_name_H-M   'P 1'
#
loop_
_entity.id
_entity.type
_entity.pdbx_description
1 polymer ?
#
loop_
_entity_poly.entity_id
_entity_poly.type
_entity_poly.pdbx_seq_one_letter_code
_entity_poly.pdbx_strand_id
1 'polypeptide(L)' 'IPTGLLSNVHPVTPKRLPLQIMKIGELHLVAAPGEFTIASGLRVRRTVAEQLGVPLDRVLLQGYANAYSQY' A
#
# COMPACT_ATOMS: atom_id res chain seq x y z
N ILE A 1 16.09 16.18 6.96
CA ILE A 1 16.16 17.10 5.79
C ILE A 1 14.92 16.86 4.93
N PRO A 2 14.27 17.87 4.32
CA PRO A 2 13.09 17.68 3.49
C PRO A 2 13.41 16.92 2.19
N THR A 3 13.28 15.59 2.22
CA THR A 3 13.67 14.71 1.11
C THR A 3 12.92 15.00 -0.19
N GLY A 4 11.67 15.44 -0.11
CA GLY A 4 10.89 15.88 -1.28
C GLY A 4 11.51 17.07 -2.03
N LEU A 5 12.14 18.02 -1.33
CA LEU A 5 12.84 19.15 -1.94
C LEU A 5 14.17 18.70 -2.56
N LEU A 6 14.91 17.83 -1.87
CA LEU A 6 16.16 17.26 -2.38
C LEU A 6 15.92 16.44 -3.66
N SER A 7 14.79 15.75 -3.76
CA SER A 7 14.34 15.00 -4.94
C SER A 7 14.04 15.87 -6.18
N ASN A 8 14.18 17.20 -6.10
CA ASN A 8 14.21 18.08 -7.28
C ASN A 8 15.62 18.17 -7.90
N VAL A 9 16.66 17.86 -7.13
CA VAL A 9 18.07 17.91 -7.56
C VAL A 9 18.61 16.49 -7.79
N HIS A 10 18.36 15.58 -6.85
CA HIS A 10 18.75 14.17 -6.95
C HIS A 10 17.67 13.28 -6.30
N PRO A 11 17.21 12.19 -6.94
CA PRO A 11 16.07 11.40 -6.46
C PRO A 11 16.43 10.62 -5.19
N VAL A 12 16.19 11.23 -4.02
CA VAL A 12 16.44 10.61 -2.71
C VAL A 12 15.20 9.94 -2.12
N THR A 13 14.01 10.30 -2.60
CA THR A 13 12.73 9.64 -2.29
C THR A 13 11.82 9.61 -3.52
N PRO A 14 11.01 8.55 -3.70
CA PRO A 14 10.12 8.45 -4.84
C PRO A 14 8.99 9.50 -4.78
N LYS A 15 8.64 10.05 -5.95
CA LYS A 15 7.50 10.98 -6.12
C LYS A 15 6.24 10.31 -6.69
N ARG A 16 6.39 9.12 -7.26
CA ARG A 16 5.31 8.31 -7.84
C ARG A 16 5.37 6.94 -7.19
N LEU A 17 4.23 6.47 -6.70
CA LEU A 17 4.13 5.21 -5.99
C LEU A 17 3.13 4.30 -6.69
N PRO A 18 3.50 3.04 -6.98
CA PRO A 18 2.60 2.06 -7.56
C PRO A 18 1.60 1.57 -6.51
N LEU A 19 0.32 1.53 -6.88
CA LEU A 19 -0.72 0.86 -6.10
C LEU A 19 -1.32 -0.25 -6.97
N GLN A 20 -1.60 -1.41 -6.35
CA GLN A 20 -2.10 -2.56 -7.09
C GLN A 20 -3.06 -3.37 -6.23
N ILE A 21 -4.14 -3.86 -6.84
CA ILE A 21 -5.03 -4.86 -6.25
C ILE A 21 -5.11 -6.02 -7.22
N MET A 22 -4.79 -7.23 -6.75
CA MET A 22 -4.91 -8.46 -7.53
C MET A 22 -5.98 -9.36 -6.90
N LYS A 23 -6.85 -9.93 -7.72
CA LYS A 23 -7.83 -10.92 -7.31
C LYS A 23 -7.36 -12.32 -7.71
N ILE A 24 -7.24 -13.22 -6.73
CA ILE A 24 -6.93 -14.65 -6.93
C ILE A 24 -8.09 -15.45 -6.35
N GLY A 25 -9.02 -15.87 -7.22
CA GLY A 25 -10.27 -16.49 -6.76
C GLY A 25 -11.06 -15.50 -5.89
N GLU A 26 -11.27 -15.85 -4.62
CA GLU A 26 -11.95 -14.98 -3.65
C GLU A 26 -10.99 -14.02 -2.91
N LEU A 27 -9.68 -14.27 -2.95
CA LEU A 27 -8.69 -13.47 -2.24
C LEU A 27 -8.36 -12.20 -3.03
N HIS A 28 -8.34 -11.06 -2.33
CA HIS A 28 -7.91 -9.77 -2.83
C HIS A 28 -6.58 -9.38 -2.16
N LEU A 29 -5.50 -9.37 -2.94
CA LEU A 29 -4.18 -8.94 -2.51
C LEU A 29 -4.01 -7.46 -2.83
N VAL A 30 -4.02 -6.62 -1.80
CA VAL A 30 -3.77 -5.18 -1.88
C VAL A 30 -2.28 -4.96 -1.67
N ALA A 31 -1.57 -4.54 -2.71
CA ALA A 31 -0.14 -4.31 -2.70
C ALA A 31 0.18 -2.80 -2.61
N ALA A 32 0.99 -2.43 -1.62
CA ALA A 32 1.38 -1.05 -1.36
C ALA A 32 2.88 -0.90 -1.04
N PRO A 33 3.53 0.20 -1.48
CA PRO A 33 4.98 0.36 -1.44
C PRO A 33 5.45 1.00 -0.12
N GLY A 34 5.16 0.38 1.02
CA GLY A 34 5.53 0.94 2.33
C GLY A 34 5.41 -0.03 3.50
N GLU A 35 5.73 0.48 4.68
CA GLU A 35 5.74 -0.24 5.96
C GLU A 35 4.50 0.11 6.78
N PHE A 36 3.46 -0.72 6.65
CA PHE A 36 2.21 -0.46 7.35
C PHE A 36 2.30 -0.97 8.79
N THR A 37 2.00 -0.09 9.75
CA THR A 37 1.68 -0.50 11.12
C THR A 37 0.44 -1.42 11.13
N ILE A 38 0.26 -2.17 12.22
CA ILE A 38 -0.90 -3.08 12.39
C ILE A 38 -2.22 -2.32 12.17
N ALA A 39 -2.38 -1.15 12.80
CA ALA A 39 -3.62 -0.40 12.75
C ALA A 39 -3.87 0.26 11.38
N SER A 40 -2.83 0.82 10.73
CA SER A 40 -2.97 1.38 9.39
C SER A 40 -3.31 0.29 8.38
N GLY A 41 -2.66 -0.87 8.47
CA GLY A 41 -2.96 -2.00 7.61
C GLY A 41 -4.37 -2.56 7.79
N LEU A 42 -4.84 -2.68 9.04
CA LEU A 42 -6.21 -3.11 9.33
C LEU A 42 -7.26 -2.14 8.76
N ARG A 43 -7.00 -0.82 8.86
CA ARG A 43 -7.90 0.20 8.28
C ARG A 43 -8.00 0.07 6.77
N VAL A 44 -6.86 -0.07 6.08
CA VAL A 44 -6.84 -0.29 4.62
C VAL A 44 -7.64 -1.54 4.24
N ARG A 45 -7.40 -2.68 4.93
CA ARG A 45 -8.11 -3.93 4.66
C ARG A 45 -9.63 -3.79 4.84
N ARG A 46 -10.08 -3.10 5.89
CA ARG A 46 -11.51 -2.84 6.15
C ARG A 46 -12.13 -1.96 5.08
N THR A 47 -11.48 -0.85 4.72
CA THR A 47 -11.97 0.03 3.66
C THR A 47 -12.07 -0.71 2.33
N VAL A 48 -11.05 -1.47 1.95
CA VAL A 48 -11.10 -2.25 0.70
C VAL A 48 -12.19 -3.32 0.74
N ALA A 49 -12.33 -4.06 1.85
CA ALA A 49 -13.37 -5.08 2.02
C ALA A 49 -14.78 -4.48 1.89
N GLU A 50 -15.01 -3.32 2.51
CA GLU A 50 -16.26 -2.56 2.41
C GLU A 50 -16.55 -2.11 0.98
N GLN A 51 -15.57 -1.52 0.29
CA GLN A 51 -15.75 -1.04 -1.09
C GLN A 51 -15.98 -2.17 -2.10
N LEU A 52 -15.40 -3.35 -1.85
CA LEU A 52 -15.58 -4.53 -2.70
C LEU A 52 -16.78 -5.40 -2.32
N GLY A 53 -17.43 -5.13 -1.19
CA GLY A 53 -18.54 -5.94 -0.69
C GLY A 53 -18.15 -7.37 -0.32
N VAL A 54 -16.92 -7.58 0.17
CA VAL A 54 -16.38 -8.90 0.53
C VAL A 54 -16.06 -9.01 2.02
N PRO A 55 -16.03 -10.22 2.61
CA PRO A 55 -15.57 -10.41 3.97
C PRO A 55 -14.11 -9.95 4.18
N LEU A 56 -13.79 -9.42 5.37
CA LEU A 56 -12.46 -8.89 5.70
C LEU A 56 -11.33 -9.92 5.59
N ASP A 57 -11.62 -11.20 5.86
CA ASP A 57 -10.65 -12.30 5.73
C ASP A 57 -10.24 -12.56 4.27
N ARG A 58 -11.03 -12.08 3.29
CA ARG A 58 -10.71 -12.14 1.85
C ARG A 58 -9.79 -11.02 1.37
N VAL A 59 -9.44 -10.05 2.22
CA VAL A 59 -8.54 -8.95 1.85
C VAL A 59 -7.24 -9.07 2.62
N LEU A 60 -6.12 -9.18 1.90
CA LEU A 60 -4.77 -9.16 2.47
C LEU A 60 -4.04 -7.89 2.02
N LEU A 61 -3.41 -7.19 2.95
CA LEU A 61 -2.51 -6.09 2.63
C LEU A 61 -1.07 -6.63 2.59
N GLN A 62 -0.41 -6.44 1.46
CA GLN A 62 1.01 -6.72 1.25
C GLN A 62 1.79 -5.40 1.18
N GLY A 63 2.57 -5.13 2.22
CA GLY A 63 3.55 -4.05 2.23
C GLY A 63 4.78 -4.40 1.38
N TYR A 64 5.77 -3.51 1.33
CA TYR A 64 7.01 -3.70 0.57
C TYR A 64 6.82 -4.17 -0.90
N ALA A 65 5.69 -3.82 -1.51
CA ALA A 65 5.37 -4.27 -2.86
C ALA A 65 5.69 -3.17 -3.89
N ASN A 66 6.33 -3.57 -4.99
CA ASN A 66 6.63 -2.76 -6.19
C ASN A 66 7.59 -1.57 -6.01
N ALA A 67 7.55 -0.87 -4.88
CA ALA A 67 8.46 0.22 -4.51
C ALA A 67 8.58 0.32 -2.98
N TYR A 68 9.32 1.33 -2.51
CA TYR A 68 9.50 1.59 -1.08
C TYR A 68 9.38 3.07 -0.78
N SER A 69 8.55 3.43 0.22
CA SER A 69 8.29 4.81 0.63
C SER A 69 8.22 4.99 2.15
N GLN A 70 8.99 4.18 2.89
CA GLN A 70 9.02 4.20 4.36
C GLN A 70 7.66 3.82 4.97
N TYR A 71 7.36 4.31 6.18
CA TYR A 71 6.15 4.05 6.96
C TYR A 71 4.96 4.91 6.53
#